data_AF-A0A963SA15-F1
#
_entry.id   AF-A0A963SA15-F1
#
_cell.length_a   1.000
_cell.length_b   1.000
_cell.length_c   1.000
_cell.angle_alpha   90.00
_cell.angle_beta   90.00
_cell.angle_gamma   90.00
#
_symmetry.space_group_name_H-M   'P 1'
#
loop_
_entity.id
_entity.type
_entity.pdbx_description
1 polymer ?
#
loop_
_entity_poly.entity_id
_entity_poly.type
_entity_poly.pdbx_seq_one_letter_code
_entity_poly.pdbx_strand_id
1 'polypeptide(L)' 'QIATQAYRCTIREPEGDERRKIWDFMIQVYPPYIDYQAATARVLPIVLLKPVETIDLLTMPDAG' A
#
# COMPACT_ATOMS: atom_id res chain seq x y z
N GLN A 1 -18.24 -15.59 -11.70
CA GLN A 1 -17.11 -14.93 -11.02
C GLN A 1 -17.07 -13.49 -11.54
N ILE A 2 -17.40 -12.47 -10.74
CA ILE A 2 -17.29 -11.07 -11.14
C ILE A 2 -16.69 -10.28 -9.98
N ALA A 3 -15.50 -9.72 -10.20
CA ALA A 3 -14.88 -8.71 -9.36
C ALA A 3 -13.98 -7.86 -10.27
N THR A 4 -14.59 -7.14 -11.20
CA THR A 4 -13.91 -6.27 -12.17
C THR A 4 -13.95 -4.80 -11.74
N GLN A 5 -13.54 -4.52 -10.51
CA GLN A 5 -13.31 -3.14 -10.06
C GLN A 5 -11.81 -2.90 -9.96
N ALA A 6 -11.28 -2.08 -10.88
CA ALA A 6 -9.95 -1.54 -10.75
C ALA A 6 -10.03 -0.14 -10.16
N TYR A 7 -9.02 0.23 -9.37
CA TYR A 7 -8.89 1.59 -8.86
C TYR A 7 -7.55 2.13 -9.33
N ARG A 8 -7.56 3.33 -9.92
CA ARG A 8 -6.34 4.12 -10.09
C ARG A 8 -5.92 4.55 -8.70
N CYS A 9 -4.83 3.97 -8.20
CA CYS A 9 -4.23 4.37 -6.94
C CYS A 9 -3.02 5.27 -7.21
N THR A 10 -2.86 6.29 -6.39
CA THR A 10 -1.57 6.95 -6.22
C THR A 10 -0.81 6.23 -5.13
N ILE A 11 0.45 5.97 -5.42
CA ILE A 11 1.38 5.37 -4.50
C ILE A 11 2.30 6.47 -3.99
N ARG A 12 2.45 6.57 -2.68
CA ARG A 12 3.45 7.43 -2.05
C ARG A 12 4.13 6.75 -0.89
N GLU A 13 5.37 7.14 -0.63
CA GLU A 13 6.11 6.72 0.56
C GLU A 13 5.95 7.78 1.65
N PRO A 14 5.54 7.42 2.88
CA PRO A 14 5.47 8.36 3.97
C PRO A 14 6.88 8.67 4.50
N GLU A 15 7.14 9.93 4.81
CA GLU A 15 8.43 10.42 5.28
C GLU A 15 8.35 10.96 6.73
N GLY A 16 9.49 10.98 7.43
CA GLY A 16 9.62 11.58 8.76
C GLY A 16 8.63 11.04 9.81
N ASP A 17 7.95 11.94 10.52
CA ASP A 17 7.01 11.62 11.60
C ASP A 17 5.77 10.85 11.13
N GLU A 18 5.31 11.08 9.89
CA GLU A 18 4.15 10.40 9.34
C GLU A 18 4.41 8.88 9.24
N ARG A 19 5.60 8.54 8.73
CA ARG A 19 6.06 7.15 8.65
C ARG A 19 6.04 6.46 10.00
N ARG A 20 6.50 7.14 11.06
CA ARG A 20 6.56 6.58 12.42
C ARG A 20 5.16 6.25 12.94
N LYS A 21 4.19 7.15 12.74
CA LYS A 21 2.79 6.93 13.14
C LYS A 21 2.15 5.76 12.40
N ILE A 22 2.40 5.65 11.10
CA ILE A 22 1.89 4.54 10.28
C ILE A 22 2.52 3.23 10.72
N TRP A 23 3.83 3.21 10.95
CA TRP A 23 4.52 2.02 11.43
C TRP A 23 3.96 1.55 12.78
N ASP A 24 3.75 2.48 13.73
CA ASP A 24 3.13 2.17 15.03
C ASP A 24 1.74 1.56 14.89
N PHE A 25 0.92 2.10 13.98
CA PHE A 25 -0.38 1.52 13.66
C PHE A 25 -0.26 0.13 13.00
N MET A 26 0.68 -0.06 12.07
CA MET A 26 0.88 -1.33 11.37
C MET A 26 1.28 -2.45 12.33
N ILE A 27 2.17 -2.18 13.29
CA ILE A 27 2.57 -3.19 14.28
C ILE A 27 1.46 -3.49 15.29
N GLN A 28 0.54 -2.55 15.54
CA GLN A 28 -0.65 -2.83 16.36
C GLN A 28 -1.63 -3.75 15.65
N VAL A 29 -1.82 -3.56 14.34
CA VAL A 29 -2.69 -4.42 13.52
C VAL A 29 -2.05 -5.79 13.29
N TYR A 30 -0.73 -5.81 13.04
CA TYR A 30 0.01 -7.03 12.76
C TYR A 30 1.39 -7.00 13.43
N PRO A 31 1.47 -7.51 14.68
CA PRO A 31 2.70 -7.54 15.47
C PRO A 31 3.95 -8.16 14.83
N PRO A 32 3.88 -9.23 14.00
CA PRO A 32 5.10 -9.88 13.50
C PRO A 32 5.88 -9.03 12.48
N TYR A 33 5.39 -7.85 12.07
CA TYR A 33 6.21 -6.90 11.32
C TYR A 33 7.42 -6.38 12.11
N ILE A 34 7.35 -6.42 13.45
CA ILE A 34 8.49 -6.06 14.32
C ILE A 34 9.66 -7.02 14.05
N ASP A 35 9.40 -8.32 13.93
CA ASP A 35 10.42 -9.33 13.68
C ASP A 35 11.07 -9.15 12.29
N TYR A 36 10.30 -8.74 11.28
CA TYR A 36 10.85 -8.46 9.95
C TYR A 36 11.77 -7.24 9.94
N GLN A 37 11.40 -6.20 10.69
CA GLN A 37 12.26 -5.03 10.85
C GLN A 37 13.51 -5.36 11.66
N ALA A 38 13.42 -6.25 12.65
CA ALA A 38 14.57 -6.70 13.43
C ALA A 38 15.51 -7.62 12.64
N ALA A 39 14.96 -8.37 11.67
CA ALA A 39 15.73 -9.25 10.78
C ALA A 39 16.62 -8.50 9.78
N THR A 40 16.51 -7.16 9.70
CA THR A 40 17.29 -6.38 8.73
C THR A 40 17.69 -5.02 9.29
N ALA A 41 18.94 -4.60 9.06
CA ALA A 41 19.43 -3.29 9.50
C ALA A 41 18.89 -2.13 8.65
N ARG A 42 18.24 -2.42 7.51
CA ARG A 42 17.62 -1.41 6.64
C ARG A 42 16.20 -1.11 7.08
N VAL A 43 15.78 0.14 6.90
CA VAL A 43 14.41 0.57 7.20
C VAL A 43 13.45 -0.03 6.15
N LEU A 44 12.42 -0.77 6.58
CA LEU A 44 11.44 -1.38 5.66
C LEU A 44 10.67 -0.30 4.90
N PRO A 45 10.58 -0.34 3.56
CA PRO A 45 9.79 0.65 2.82
C PRO A 45 8.32 0.49 3.16
N ILE A 46 7.63 1.62 3.39
CA ILE A 46 6.18 1.66 3.63
C ILE A 46 5.57 2.35 2.42
N VAL A 47 4.56 1.72 1.84
CA VAL A 47 3.91 2.22 0.63
C VAL A 47 2.45 2.48 0.95
N LEU A 48 2.03 3.73 0.83
CA LEU A 48 0.63 4.12 0.99
C LEU A 48 -0.06 4.11 -0.35
N LEU A 49 -1.16 3.36 -0.44
CA LEU A 49 -2.05 3.40 -1.59
C LEU A 49 -3.21 4.33 -1.28
N LYS A 50 -3.35 5.39 -2.06
CA LYS A 50 -4.53 6.26 -2.02
C LYS A 50 -5.35 6.06 -3.30
N PRO A 51 -6.62 5.64 -3.21
CA PRO A 51 -7.49 5.58 -4.39
C PRO A 51 -7.72 7.00 -4.91
N VAL A 52 -7.52 7.18 -6.22
CA VAL A 52 -7.68 8.46 -6.93
C VAL A 52 -8.95 8.42 -7.75
N GLU A 53 -9.21 7.30 -8.43
CA GLU A 53 -10.34 7.14 -9.34
C GLU A 53 -10.72 5.66 -9.46
N THR A 54 -12.00 5.37 -9.57
CA THR A 54 -12.47 4.02 -9.91
C THR A 54 -12.38 3.84 -11.42
N ILE A 55 -11.62 2.85 -11.87
CA ILE A 55 -11.55 2.45 -13.27
C ILE A 55 -12.59 1.36 -13.50
N ASP A 56 -13.63 1.68 -14.26
CA ASP A 56 -14.53 0.67 -14.82
C ASP A 56 -13.77 -0.14 -15.89
N LEU A 57 -13.44 -1.38 -15.55
CA LEU A 57 -12.68 -2.30 -16.40
C LEU A 57 -13.39 -2.71 -17.69
N LEU A 58 -14.67 -2.34 -17.85
CA LEU A 58 -15.47 -2.62 -19.05
C LEU A 58 -15.08 -1.78 -20.27
N THR A 59 -14.22 -0.77 -20.13
CA THR A 59 -13.86 0.16 -21.22
C THR A 59 -12.38 0.19 -21.56
N MET A 60 -11.55 -0.74 -21.06
CA MET A 60 -10.21 -0.89 -21.62
C MET A 60 -10.34 -1.50 -23.02
N PRO A 61 -10.01 -0.79 -24.12
CA PRO A 61 -9.92 -1.44 -25.41
C PRO A 61 -8.82 -2.49 -25.28
N ASP A 62 -9.14 -3.72 -25.68
CA ASP A 62 -8.20 -4.81 -25.87
C ASP A 62 -6.98 -4.23 -26.60
N ALA A 63 -5.83 -4.22 -25.93
CA ALA A 63 -4.59 -3.73 -26.51
C ALA A 63 -4.16 -4.76 -27.57
N GLY A 64 -4.64 -4.56 -28.80
CA GLY A 64 -4.32 -5.38 -29.97
C GLY A 64 -2.87 -5.26 -30.44
#